data_AF-A0A4U2F5P6-F1
#
_entry.id   AF-A0A4U2F5P6-F1
#
_cell.length_a   1.000
_cell.length_b   1.000
_cell.length_c   1.000
_cell.angle_alpha   90.00
_cell.angle_beta   90.00
_cell.angle_gamma   90.00
#
_symmetry.space_group_name_H-M   'P 1'
#
loop_
_entity.id
_entity.type
_entity.pdbx_description
1 polymer ?
#
loop_
_entity_poly.entity_id
_entity_poly.type
_entity_poly.pdbx_seq_one_letter_code
_entity_poly.pdbx_strand_id
1 'polypeptide(L)'
;MASIQEVQNTMRVITDIHARFDVNIYFDRRTCYTNGRDIYINAGDPSDEVWSRLVEAKITHEAGGHLRFSDFSVFEKHLKGKSSTFLSINNIIEDCRVETACMKEFSGAYWVFQKMTYDLLEEGYFQEPIISDGPAGLLFAWLLYSGRGIAIEGQSHLKKLGDDARHLLMKLGTPNSPIFDEIEKRMINWGKLPSTVAAIDETIEVMLLLKRLSKEQPQPPQQQQSANQNSESDDDSDG
;
A
#
# COMPACT_ATOMS: atom_id res chain seq x y z
N MET A 1 9.70 -30.05 -1.88
CA MET A 1 8.54 -30.88 -1.51
C MET A 1 8.02 -30.28 -0.23
N ALA A 2 6.80 -29.70 -0.22
CA ALA A 2 6.24 -29.19 1.02
C ALA A 2 6.25 -30.24 2.11
N SER A 3 6.62 -29.84 3.32
CA SER A 3 6.41 -30.70 4.48
C SER A 3 4.90 -30.98 4.62
N ILE A 4 4.54 -32.26 4.79
CA ILE A 4 3.14 -32.68 5.03
C ILE A 4 2.51 -31.87 6.18
N GLN A 5 3.35 -31.44 7.14
CA GLN A 5 2.95 -30.66 8.29
C GLN A 5 2.45 -29.25 7.94
N GLU A 6 3.06 -28.55 6.98
CA GLU A 6 2.64 -27.18 6.60
C GLU A 6 1.31 -27.18 5.86
N VAL A 7 1.10 -28.15 4.97
CA VAL A 7 -0.19 -28.34 4.28
C VAL A 7 -1.29 -28.65 5.29
N GLN A 8 -1.02 -29.53 6.25
CA GLN A 8 -1.97 -29.85 7.33
C GLN A 8 -2.29 -28.64 8.21
N ASN A 9 -1.28 -27.82 8.55
CA ASN A 9 -1.49 -26.59 9.32
C ASN A 9 -2.37 -25.60 8.56
N THR A 10 -2.09 -25.38 7.27
CA THR A 10 -2.85 -24.48 6.40
C THR A 10 -4.31 -24.93 6.29
N MET A 11 -4.55 -26.22 6.04
CA MET A 11 -5.91 -26.78 5.98
C MET A 11 -6.65 -26.66 7.31
N ARG A 12 -5.96 -26.82 8.44
CA ARG A 12 -6.55 -26.59 9.77
C ARG A 12 -6.94 -25.13 9.96
N VAL A 13 -6.07 -24.17 9.62
CA VAL A 13 -6.39 -22.73 9.72
C VAL A 13 -7.59 -22.37 8.84
N ILE A 14 -7.63 -22.85 7.59
CA ILE A 14 -8.78 -22.66 6.68
C ILE A 14 -10.07 -23.19 7.33
N THR A 15 -10.03 -24.41 7.86
CA THR A 15 -11.22 -25.05 8.46
C THR A 15 -11.67 -24.34 9.73
N ASP A 16 -10.73 -23.97 10.60
CA ASP A 16 -11.01 -23.24 11.84
C ASP A 16 -11.61 -21.86 11.55
N ILE A 17 -11.11 -21.17 10.52
CA ILE A 17 -11.63 -19.85 10.14
C ILE A 17 -13.02 -19.96 9.51
N HIS A 18 -13.24 -20.93 8.62
CA HIS A 18 -14.57 -21.19 8.09
C HIS A 18 -15.58 -21.47 9.22
N ALA A 19 -15.21 -22.31 10.19
CA ALA A 19 -16.07 -22.65 11.32
C ALA A 19 -16.31 -21.48 12.30
N ARG A 20 -15.34 -20.58 12.48
CA ARG A 20 -15.42 -19.47 13.44
C ARG A 20 -16.10 -18.21 12.90
N PHE A 21 -16.01 -17.97 11.60
CA PHE A 21 -16.42 -16.70 10.99
C PHE A 21 -17.63 -16.82 10.05
N ASP A 22 -18.13 -18.04 9.80
CA ASP A 22 -19.24 -18.30 8.88
C ASP A 22 -19.04 -17.63 7.51
N VAL A 23 -17.81 -17.72 7.00
CA VAL A 23 -17.40 -17.15 5.71
C VAL A 23 -17.08 -18.21 4.69
N ASN A 24 -17.40 -17.95 3.43
CA ASN A 24 -16.94 -18.80 2.33
C ASN A 24 -15.54 -18.35 1.90
N ILE A 25 -14.68 -19.32 1.62
CA ILE A 25 -13.32 -19.08 1.12
C ILE A 25 -13.24 -19.62 -0.31
N TYR A 26 -12.91 -18.75 -1.25
CA TYR A 26 -12.78 -19.06 -2.67
C TYR A 26 -11.33 -18.94 -3.12
N PHE A 27 -10.85 -19.93 -3.87
CA PHE A 27 -9.55 -19.90 -4.52
C PHE A 27 -9.73 -19.58 -6.01
N ASP A 28 -9.25 -18.43 -6.48
CA ASP A 28 -9.35 -18.01 -7.88
C ASP A 28 -8.14 -17.19 -8.36
N ARG A 29 -8.18 -16.61 -9.56
CA ARG A 29 -7.02 -15.90 -10.15
C ARG A 29 -6.90 -14.42 -9.77
N ARG A 30 -7.81 -13.88 -8.95
CA ARG A 30 -7.82 -12.48 -8.50
C ARG A 30 -6.88 -12.28 -7.33
N THR A 31 -6.45 -11.03 -7.13
CA THR A 31 -5.79 -10.60 -5.90
C THR A 31 -6.64 -10.91 -4.67
N CYS A 32 -5.99 -11.19 -3.54
CA CYS A 32 -6.68 -11.44 -2.28
C CYS A 32 -7.54 -10.24 -1.87
N TYR A 33 -8.78 -10.50 -1.42
CA TYR A 33 -9.66 -9.50 -0.80
C TYR A 33 -10.83 -10.16 -0.06
N THR A 34 -11.48 -9.41 0.84
CA THR A 34 -12.82 -9.71 1.35
C THR A 34 -13.85 -8.63 1.03
N ASN A 35 -15.13 -9.02 0.97
CA ASN A 35 -16.27 -8.13 0.79
C ASN A 35 -17.10 -7.96 2.09
N GLY A 36 -16.61 -8.45 3.24
CA GLY A 36 -17.34 -8.45 4.50
C GLY A 36 -18.17 -9.72 4.75
N ARG A 37 -18.22 -10.65 3.78
CA ARG A 37 -18.95 -11.92 3.88
C ARG A 37 -18.16 -13.12 3.37
N ASP A 38 -17.42 -12.92 2.29
CA ASP A 38 -16.65 -13.94 1.60
C ASP A 38 -15.18 -13.49 1.50
N ILE A 39 -14.28 -14.47 1.45
CA ILE A 39 -12.84 -14.26 1.28
C ILE A 39 -12.40 -14.89 -0.04
N TYR A 40 -11.65 -14.14 -0.83
CA TYR A 40 -11.11 -14.57 -2.11
C TYR A 40 -9.59 -14.58 -2.02
N ILE A 41 -8.98 -15.71 -2.40
CA ILE A 41 -7.54 -15.95 -2.30
C ILE A 41 -7.02 -16.38 -3.68
N ASN A 42 -5.84 -15.90 -4.05
CA ASN A 42 -5.14 -16.39 -5.23
C ASN A 42 -4.93 -17.92 -5.15
N ALA A 43 -5.48 -18.66 -6.10
CA ALA A 43 -5.21 -20.08 -6.31
C ALA A 43 -3.74 -20.29 -6.66
N GLY A 44 -3.16 -21.38 -6.17
CA GLY A 44 -1.79 -21.77 -6.42
C GLY A 44 -1.57 -23.25 -6.09
N ASP A 45 -0.31 -23.65 -5.98
CA ASP A 45 0.07 -25.03 -5.68
C ASP A 45 0.07 -25.26 -4.16
N PRO A 46 -0.80 -26.12 -3.62
CA PRO A 46 -0.79 -26.44 -2.19
C PRO A 46 0.44 -27.21 -1.73
N SER A 47 1.28 -27.70 -2.64
CA SER A 47 2.58 -28.31 -2.33
C SER A 47 3.75 -27.31 -2.33
N ASP A 48 3.46 -26.05 -2.62
CA ASP A 48 4.37 -24.93 -2.42
C ASP A 48 4.22 -24.40 -0.98
N GLU A 49 5.33 -24.43 -0.23
CA GLU A 49 5.37 -24.01 1.16
C GLU A 49 5.16 -22.49 1.29
N VAL A 50 5.71 -21.69 0.37
CA VAL A 50 5.57 -20.23 0.39
C VAL A 50 4.13 -19.86 0.10
N TRP A 51 3.53 -20.49 -0.92
CA TRP A 51 2.10 -20.30 -1.22
C TRP A 51 1.22 -20.68 -0.02
N SER A 52 1.46 -21.84 0.61
CA SER A 52 0.66 -22.31 1.75
C SER A 52 0.71 -21.34 2.93
N ARG A 53 1.89 -20.79 3.23
CA ARG A 53 2.05 -19.76 4.28
C ARG A 53 1.42 -18.43 3.92
N LEU A 54 1.49 -18.02 2.65
CA LEU A 54 0.77 -16.84 2.17
C LEU A 54 -0.74 -17.04 2.24
N VAL A 55 -1.26 -18.25 2.08
CA VAL A 55 -2.69 -18.54 2.32
C VAL A 55 -3.04 -18.35 3.80
N GLU A 56 -2.27 -18.91 4.73
CA GLU A 56 -2.46 -18.66 6.17
C GLU A 56 -2.44 -17.16 6.50
N ALA A 57 -1.47 -16.43 5.95
CA ALA A 57 -1.32 -15.00 6.18
C ALA A 57 -2.48 -14.18 5.58
N LYS A 58 -2.88 -14.48 4.34
CA LYS A 58 -4.02 -13.84 3.67
C LYS A 58 -5.31 -14.08 4.45
N ILE A 59 -5.59 -15.30 4.90
CA ILE A 59 -6.80 -15.56 5.68
C ILE A 59 -6.73 -14.85 7.04
N THR A 60 -5.57 -14.83 7.69
CA THR A 60 -5.38 -14.09 8.95
C THR A 60 -5.62 -12.58 8.75
N HIS A 61 -5.14 -12.02 7.64
CA HIS A 61 -5.35 -10.63 7.25
C HIS A 61 -6.84 -10.32 6.99
N GLU A 62 -7.51 -11.11 6.15
CA GLU A 62 -8.91 -10.87 5.77
C GLU A 62 -9.88 -11.19 6.92
N ALA A 63 -9.81 -12.38 7.50
CA ALA A 63 -10.74 -12.83 8.54
C ALA A 63 -10.39 -12.32 9.94
N GLY A 64 -9.10 -12.41 10.31
CA GLY A 64 -8.60 -11.94 11.60
C GLY A 64 -8.51 -10.41 11.66
N GLY A 65 -8.18 -9.77 10.55
CA GLY A 65 -8.10 -8.32 10.41
C GLY A 65 -9.43 -7.70 9.94
N HIS A 66 -9.67 -7.71 8.63
CA HIS A 66 -10.74 -6.91 8.04
C HIS A 66 -12.15 -7.27 8.54
N LEU A 67 -12.54 -8.55 8.56
CA LEU A 67 -13.89 -8.96 9.01
C LEU A 67 -14.18 -8.60 10.48
N ARG A 68 -13.15 -8.46 11.31
CA ARG A 68 -13.29 -8.11 12.73
C ARG A 68 -13.23 -6.63 13.00
N PHE A 69 -12.30 -5.95 12.34
CA PHE A 69 -11.91 -4.61 12.71
C PHE A 69 -12.25 -3.56 11.66
N SER A 70 -12.69 -3.94 10.46
CA SER A 70 -13.16 -3.01 9.44
C SER A 70 -14.68 -2.87 9.45
N ASP A 71 -15.15 -1.64 9.26
CA ASP A 71 -16.57 -1.36 9.03
C ASP A 71 -16.85 -1.21 7.53
N PHE A 72 -17.37 -2.27 6.91
CA PHE A 72 -17.69 -2.29 5.49
C PHE A 72 -18.80 -1.31 5.10
N SER A 73 -19.69 -0.95 6.03
CA SER A 73 -20.72 0.07 5.78
C SER A 73 -20.11 1.47 5.62
N VAL A 74 -19.02 1.72 6.35
CA VAL A 74 -18.23 2.95 6.21
C VAL A 74 -17.52 2.98 4.86
N PHE A 75 -16.96 1.86 4.39
CA PHE A 75 -16.34 1.81 3.06
C PHE A 75 -17.33 2.18 1.95
N GLU A 76 -18.51 1.57 1.93
CA GLU A 76 -19.52 1.87 0.91
C GLU A 76 -19.92 3.36 0.93
N LYS A 77 -20.09 3.93 2.13
CA LYS A 77 -20.53 5.32 2.29
C LYS A 77 -19.43 6.35 1.99
N HIS A 78 -18.19 6.09 2.38
CA HIS A 78 -17.12 7.11 2.40
C HIS A 78 -16.09 6.94 1.28
N LEU A 79 -15.89 5.73 0.78
CA LEU A 79 -14.90 5.43 -0.26
C LEU A 79 -15.49 5.41 -1.68
N LYS A 80 -16.82 5.30 -1.81
CA LYS A 80 -17.49 5.34 -3.12
C LYS A 80 -17.19 6.65 -3.86
N GLY A 81 -16.69 6.52 -5.10
CA GLY A 81 -16.35 7.65 -5.96
C GLY A 81 -15.02 8.34 -5.65
N LYS A 82 -14.23 7.82 -4.70
CA LYS A 82 -12.85 8.30 -4.46
C LYS A 82 -11.91 7.84 -5.57
N SER A 83 -10.80 8.57 -5.76
CA SER A 83 -9.78 8.23 -6.75
C SER A 83 -9.02 6.96 -6.37
N SER A 84 -8.42 6.28 -7.36
CA SER A 84 -7.56 5.13 -7.12
C SER A 84 -6.43 5.43 -6.14
N THR A 85 -5.80 6.61 -6.25
CA THR A 85 -4.78 7.07 -5.29
C THR A 85 -5.31 7.14 -3.86
N PHE A 86 -6.50 7.69 -3.66
CA PHE A 86 -7.09 7.77 -2.32
C PHE A 86 -7.35 6.36 -1.76
N LEU A 87 -7.91 5.47 -2.59
CA LEU A 87 -8.18 4.09 -2.20
C LEU A 87 -6.89 3.32 -1.86
N SER A 88 -5.83 3.48 -2.65
CA SER A 88 -4.54 2.83 -2.40
C SER A 88 -3.90 3.29 -1.08
N ILE A 89 -3.93 4.60 -0.79
CA ILE A 89 -3.41 5.12 0.48
C ILE A 89 -4.27 4.64 1.65
N ASN A 90 -5.59 4.67 1.50
CA ASN A 90 -6.50 4.15 2.52
C ASN A 90 -6.23 2.68 2.83
N ASN A 91 -6.02 1.84 1.81
CA ASN A 91 -5.71 0.43 2.03
C ASN A 91 -4.41 0.26 2.81
N ILE A 92 -3.33 0.97 2.44
CA ILE A 92 -2.05 0.91 3.18
C ILE A 92 -2.25 1.25 4.67
N ILE A 93 -3.01 2.29 4.97
CA ILE A 93 -3.25 2.76 6.33
C ILE A 93 -4.18 1.80 7.09
N GLU A 94 -5.26 1.34 6.45
CA GLU A 94 -6.21 0.40 7.02
C GLU A 94 -5.55 -0.95 7.33
N ASP A 95 -4.70 -1.46 6.43
CA ASP A 95 -3.93 -2.69 6.62
C ASP A 95 -3.05 -2.59 7.87
N CYS A 96 -2.32 -1.48 8.04
CA CYS A 96 -1.52 -1.25 9.24
C CYS A 96 -2.37 -1.30 10.51
N ARG A 97 -3.57 -0.71 10.47
CA ARG A 97 -4.50 -0.68 11.60
C ARG A 97 -5.06 -2.07 11.92
N VAL A 98 -5.61 -2.76 10.94
CA VAL A 98 -6.29 -4.05 11.15
C VAL A 98 -5.31 -5.16 11.52
N GLU A 99 -4.11 -5.17 10.94
CA GLU A 99 -3.09 -6.14 11.31
C GLU A 99 -2.60 -5.91 12.74
N THR A 100 -2.38 -4.65 13.13
CA THR A 100 -1.99 -4.32 14.51
C THR A 100 -3.09 -4.66 15.51
N ALA A 101 -4.36 -4.43 15.17
CA ALA A 101 -5.49 -4.85 16.00
C ALA A 101 -5.58 -6.38 16.10
N CYS A 102 -5.40 -7.09 14.99
CA CYS A 102 -5.38 -8.55 14.93
C CYS A 102 -4.26 -9.14 15.78
N MET A 103 -3.04 -8.59 15.76
CA MET A 103 -1.94 -9.06 16.61
C MET A 103 -2.22 -8.89 18.11
N LYS A 104 -2.97 -7.84 18.50
CA LYS A 104 -3.36 -7.61 19.89
C LYS A 104 -4.41 -8.62 20.37
N GLU A 105 -5.37 -8.98 19.53
CA GLU A 105 -6.39 -9.98 19.88
C GLU A 105 -5.83 -11.42 19.76
N PHE A 106 -5.03 -11.68 18.73
CA PHE A 106 -4.46 -12.98 18.39
C PHE A 106 -2.94 -12.89 18.37
N SER A 107 -2.30 -13.20 19.50
CA SER A 107 -0.84 -13.12 19.63
C SER A 107 -0.07 -13.97 18.60
N GLY A 108 -0.66 -15.05 18.10
CA GLY A 108 -0.10 -15.85 17.00
C GLY A 108 0.00 -15.11 15.67
N ALA A 109 -0.88 -14.13 15.41
CA ALA A 109 -0.87 -13.34 14.18
C ALA A 109 0.41 -12.51 14.03
N TYR A 110 1.10 -12.20 15.13
CA TYR A 110 2.40 -11.52 15.11
C TYR A 110 3.42 -12.27 14.25
N TRP A 111 3.54 -13.59 14.42
CA TRP A 111 4.49 -14.41 13.67
C TRP A 111 4.04 -14.61 12.22
N VAL A 112 2.73 -14.74 12.01
CA VAL A 112 2.15 -14.87 10.67
C VAL A 112 2.43 -13.63 9.83
N PHE A 113 2.14 -12.43 10.33
CA PHE A 113 2.35 -11.20 9.58
C PHE A 113 3.81 -10.82 9.39
N GLN A 114 4.69 -11.15 10.34
CA GLN A 114 6.13 -11.00 10.12
C GLN A 114 6.65 -11.90 9.02
N LYS A 115 6.26 -13.18 9.03
CA LYS A 115 6.71 -14.13 8.01
C LYS A 115 6.15 -13.76 6.64
N MET A 116 4.89 -13.31 6.60
CA MET A 116 4.21 -12.85 5.40
C MET A 116 5.02 -11.81 4.63
N THR A 117 5.61 -10.80 5.28
CA THR A 117 6.32 -9.75 4.54
C THR A 117 7.61 -10.24 3.87
N TYR A 118 8.25 -11.27 4.43
CA TYR A 118 9.36 -11.97 3.77
C TYR A 118 8.86 -12.85 2.61
N ASP A 119 7.81 -13.64 2.83
CA ASP A 119 7.22 -14.48 1.78
C ASP A 119 6.68 -13.62 0.60
N LEU A 120 6.14 -12.41 0.89
CA LEU A 120 5.71 -11.46 -0.14
C LEU A 120 6.88 -10.91 -0.98
N LEU A 121 8.06 -10.73 -0.37
CA LEU A 121 9.28 -10.33 -1.09
C LEU A 121 9.83 -11.48 -1.93
N GLU A 122 9.84 -12.70 -1.39
CA GLU A 122 10.31 -13.91 -2.07
C GLU A 122 9.49 -14.20 -3.34
N GLU A 123 8.17 -14.08 -3.25
CA GLU A 123 7.23 -14.30 -4.36
C GLU A 123 7.12 -13.08 -5.31
N GLY A 124 7.82 -11.99 -5.01
CA GLY A 124 7.81 -10.78 -5.84
C GLY A 124 6.50 -9.99 -5.82
N TYR A 125 5.62 -10.20 -4.85
CA TYR A 125 4.47 -9.32 -4.58
C TYR A 125 4.95 -7.97 -4.04
N PHE A 126 5.91 -8.03 -3.12
CA PHE A 126 6.74 -6.89 -2.73
C PHE A 126 8.05 -6.98 -3.50
N GLN A 127 8.52 -5.84 -3.97
CA GLN A 127 9.74 -5.73 -4.77
C GLN A 127 10.57 -4.56 -4.28
N GLU A 128 11.89 -4.65 -4.46
CA GLU A 128 12.77 -3.51 -4.25
C GLU A 128 12.36 -2.37 -5.20
N PRO A 129 12.21 -1.13 -4.68
CA PRO A 129 11.83 -0.01 -5.51
C PRO A 129 12.94 0.29 -6.53
N ILE A 130 12.57 0.54 -7.78
CA ILE A 130 13.50 0.88 -8.86
C ILE A 130 13.08 2.18 -9.54
N ILE A 131 14.05 2.90 -10.11
CA ILE A 131 13.81 4.23 -10.69
C ILE A 131 12.76 4.22 -11.81
N SER A 132 12.58 3.08 -12.51
CA SER A 132 11.58 2.91 -13.56
C SER A 132 10.14 2.75 -13.06
N ASP A 133 9.92 2.58 -11.75
CA ASP A 133 8.58 2.60 -11.14
C ASP A 133 7.93 3.99 -11.26
N GLY A 134 8.76 5.01 -11.52
CA GLY A 134 8.34 6.39 -11.68
C GLY A 134 7.85 7.03 -10.38
N PRO A 135 7.47 8.32 -10.41
CA PRO A 135 7.14 9.05 -9.19
C PRO A 135 5.94 8.48 -8.42
N ALA A 136 4.90 8.01 -9.11
CA ALA A 136 3.73 7.44 -8.46
C ALA A 136 4.04 6.09 -7.80
N GLY A 137 4.74 5.19 -8.51
CA GLY A 137 5.12 3.88 -7.98
C GLY A 137 6.02 4.00 -6.76
N LEU A 138 7.04 4.84 -6.83
CA LEU A 138 7.95 5.09 -5.71
C LEU A 138 7.26 5.78 -4.52
N LEU A 139 6.26 6.65 -4.76
CA LEU A 139 5.46 7.23 -3.69
C LEU A 139 4.66 6.16 -2.94
N PHE A 140 3.99 5.26 -3.67
CA PHE A 140 3.26 4.16 -3.03
C PHE A 140 4.19 3.17 -2.34
N ALA A 141 5.35 2.85 -2.93
CA ALA A 141 6.36 2.01 -2.30
C ALA A 141 6.86 2.62 -0.98
N TRP A 142 7.16 3.93 -0.94
CA TRP A 142 7.52 4.61 0.29
C TRP A 142 6.39 4.58 1.32
N LEU A 143 5.16 4.92 0.95
CA LEU A 143 4.01 4.89 1.87
C LEU A 143 3.77 3.49 2.43
N LEU A 144 3.81 2.45 1.58
CA LEU A 144 3.61 1.06 1.97
C LEU A 144 4.73 0.56 2.90
N TYR A 145 5.98 0.66 2.46
CA TYR A 145 7.11 0.05 3.17
C TYR A 145 7.52 0.83 4.41
N SER A 146 7.60 2.17 4.35
CA SER A 146 7.85 2.99 5.54
C SER A 146 6.66 2.95 6.49
N GLY A 147 5.43 3.01 5.97
CA GLY A 147 4.22 2.92 6.76
C GLY A 147 4.20 1.66 7.60
N ARG A 148 4.34 0.50 6.96
CA ARG A 148 4.43 -0.80 7.65
C ARG A 148 5.61 -0.88 8.60
N GLY A 149 6.81 -0.52 8.15
CA GLY A 149 8.03 -0.64 8.93
C GLY A 149 8.08 0.26 10.17
N ILE A 150 7.31 1.36 10.19
CA ILE A 150 7.16 2.26 11.35
C ILE A 150 5.97 1.84 12.22
N ALA A 151 4.84 1.51 11.60
CA ALA A 151 3.56 1.36 12.31
C ALA A 151 3.34 -0.02 12.94
N ILE A 152 3.97 -1.06 12.39
CA ILE A 152 3.69 -2.46 12.72
C ILE A 152 4.91 -3.10 13.38
N GLU A 153 4.72 -3.59 14.60
CA GLU A 153 5.77 -4.31 15.33
C GLU A 153 6.22 -5.55 14.56
N GLY A 154 7.53 -5.79 14.50
CA GLY A 154 8.13 -6.92 13.76
C GLY A 154 8.39 -6.68 12.27
N GLN A 155 7.88 -5.59 11.68
CA GLN A 155 8.05 -5.31 10.24
C GLN A 155 9.10 -4.23 9.92
N SER A 156 9.95 -3.88 10.88
CA SER A 156 10.95 -2.80 10.73
C SER A 156 11.95 -3.03 9.58
N HIS A 157 12.12 -4.26 9.11
CA HIS A 157 12.95 -4.58 7.94
C HIS A 157 12.45 -3.90 6.65
N LEU A 158 11.15 -3.60 6.53
CA LEU A 158 10.58 -2.89 5.38
C LEU A 158 11.00 -1.41 5.33
N LYS A 159 11.39 -0.81 6.47
CA LYS A 159 11.74 0.61 6.52
C LYS A 159 12.88 0.96 5.57
N LYS A 160 13.84 0.06 5.38
CA LYS A 160 14.93 0.26 4.41
C LYS A 160 14.39 0.41 2.98
N LEU A 161 13.45 -0.45 2.56
CA LEU A 161 12.83 -0.37 1.24
C LEU A 161 12.06 0.94 1.06
N GLY A 162 11.39 1.41 2.12
CA GLY A 162 10.73 2.72 2.11
C GLY A 162 11.72 3.88 1.97
N ASP A 163 12.85 3.84 2.68
CA ASP A 163 13.91 4.84 2.57
C ASP A 163 14.56 4.85 1.17
N ASP A 164 14.77 3.68 0.59
CA ASP A 164 15.26 3.53 -0.79
C ASP A 164 14.26 4.13 -1.80
N ALA A 165 12.95 3.89 -1.64
CA ALA A 165 11.92 4.49 -2.47
C ALA A 165 11.90 6.03 -2.36
N ARG A 166 12.00 6.56 -1.14
CA ARG A 166 12.10 8.01 -0.89
C ARG A 166 13.35 8.61 -1.54
N HIS A 167 14.49 7.92 -1.45
CA HIS A 167 15.72 8.35 -2.10
C HIS A 167 15.60 8.39 -3.63
N LEU A 168 14.93 7.40 -4.23
CA LEU A 168 14.67 7.37 -5.67
C LEU A 168 13.71 8.48 -6.11
N LEU A 169 12.70 8.85 -5.30
CA LEU A 169 11.84 10.01 -5.57
C LEU A 169 12.64 11.31 -5.71
N MET A 170 13.65 11.51 -4.84
CA MET A 170 14.53 12.68 -4.90
C MET A 170 15.40 12.65 -6.16
N LYS A 171 15.89 11.48 -6.58
CA LYS A 171 16.62 11.33 -7.85
C LYS A 171 15.77 11.66 -9.07
N LEU A 172 14.45 11.43 -9.01
CA LEU A 172 13.49 11.82 -10.04
C LEU A 172 13.10 13.31 -9.99
N GLY A 173 13.71 14.10 -9.10
CA GLY A 173 13.46 15.54 -9.00
C GLY A 173 12.32 15.93 -8.07
N THR A 174 11.79 14.99 -7.26
CA THR A 174 10.86 15.36 -6.18
C THR A 174 11.62 16.20 -5.15
N PRO A 175 11.12 17.40 -4.77
CA PRO A 175 11.80 18.24 -3.79
C PRO A 175 12.01 17.51 -2.46
N ASN A 176 13.19 17.70 -1.85
CA ASN A 176 13.43 17.25 -0.50
C ASN A 176 12.67 18.15 0.49
N SER A 177 11.39 17.86 0.67
CA SER A 177 10.45 18.64 1.44
C SER A 177 10.30 18.10 2.88
N PRO A 178 10.14 18.98 3.89
CA PRO A 178 9.75 18.57 5.25
C PRO A 178 8.44 17.77 5.31
N ILE A 179 7.62 17.83 4.26
CA ILE A 179 6.36 17.06 4.15
C ILE A 179 6.59 15.55 4.29
N PHE A 180 7.71 15.02 3.78
CA PHE A 180 8.02 13.60 3.95
C PHE A 180 8.15 13.24 5.44
N ASP A 181 8.85 14.07 6.22
CA ASP A 181 9.02 13.85 7.66
C ASP A 181 7.72 14.09 8.43
N GLU A 182 6.87 15.01 7.98
CA GLU A 182 5.52 15.19 8.53
C GLU A 182 4.67 13.93 8.35
N ILE A 183 4.67 13.32 7.16
CA ILE A 183 3.95 12.07 6.88
C ILE A 183 4.53 10.92 7.70
N GLU A 184 5.87 10.76 7.77
CA GLU A 184 6.51 9.71 8.58
C GLU A 184 6.16 9.82 10.06
N LYS A 185 6.03 11.04 10.61
CA LYS A 185 5.53 11.24 11.99
C LYS A 185 4.10 10.73 12.17
N ARG A 186 3.27 10.80 11.13
CA ARG A 186 1.90 10.24 11.18
C ARG A 186 1.90 8.72 11.12
N MET A 187 2.79 8.12 10.33
CA MET A 187 2.94 6.67 10.20
C MET A 187 3.10 5.96 11.56
N ILE A 188 3.74 6.60 12.54
CA ILE A 188 3.88 6.11 13.93
C ILE A 188 2.54 5.68 14.56
N ASN A 189 1.44 6.29 14.11
CA ASN A 189 0.11 6.06 14.66
C ASN A 189 -0.80 5.23 13.75
N TRP A 190 -0.41 4.86 12.53
CA TRP A 190 -1.29 4.13 11.60
C TRP A 190 -1.78 2.80 12.19
N GLY A 191 -0.91 2.05 12.88
CA GLY A 191 -1.28 0.82 13.60
C GLY A 191 -2.11 1.03 14.88
N LYS A 192 -2.32 2.28 15.30
CA LYS A 192 -3.02 2.65 16.55
C LYS A 192 -4.35 3.36 16.29
N LEU A 193 -4.76 3.50 15.04
CA LEU A 193 -6.01 4.16 14.67
C LEU A 193 -7.20 3.36 15.25
N PRO A 194 -8.19 4.03 15.87
CA PRO A 194 -9.23 3.34 16.62
C PRO A 194 -10.35 2.74 15.76
N SER A 195 -10.49 3.13 14.49
CA SER A 195 -11.60 2.70 13.63
C SER A 195 -11.29 2.88 12.14
N THR A 196 -12.13 2.28 11.29
CA THR A 196 -12.11 2.52 9.83
C THR A 196 -12.32 3.98 9.48
N VAL A 197 -13.17 4.71 10.21
CA VAL A 197 -13.35 6.16 9.99
C VAL A 197 -12.04 6.91 10.27
N ALA A 198 -11.33 6.56 11.34
CA ALA A 198 -10.05 7.19 11.66
C ALA A 198 -8.96 6.90 10.59
N ALA A 199 -8.98 5.73 9.95
CA ALA A 199 -8.11 5.43 8.81
C ALA A 199 -8.44 6.29 7.57
N ILE A 200 -9.72 6.56 7.33
CA ILE A 200 -10.15 7.45 6.26
C ILE A 200 -9.74 8.90 6.56
N ASP A 201 -9.93 9.36 7.80
CA ASP A 201 -9.51 10.70 8.22
C ASP A 201 -7.99 10.87 8.10
N GLU A 202 -7.23 9.86 8.50
CA GLU A 202 -5.77 9.82 8.31
C GLU A 202 -5.37 9.87 6.83
N THR A 203 -6.11 9.15 5.97
CA THR A 203 -5.91 9.20 4.51
C THR A 203 -6.13 10.60 3.97
N ILE A 204 -7.15 11.33 4.47
CA ILE A 204 -7.41 12.71 4.07
C ILE A 204 -6.23 13.62 4.45
N GLU A 205 -5.70 13.49 5.66
CA GLU A 205 -4.53 14.26 6.11
C GLU A 205 -3.30 13.98 5.24
N VAL A 206 -2.98 12.71 4.98
CA VAL A 206 -1.87 12.32 4.10
C VAL A 206 -2.07 12.89 2.69
N MET A 207 -3.28 12.82 2.14
CA MET A 207 -3.61 13.40 0.83
C MET A 207 -3.45 14.93 0.78
N LEU A 208 -3.78 15.64 1.86
CA LEU A 208 -3.56 17.08 1.96
C LEU A 208 -2.08 17.41 1.95
N LEU A 209 -1.26 16.66 2.69
CA LEU A 209 0.20 16.78 2.71
C LEU A 209 0.80 16.55 1.33
N LEU A 210 0.41 15.46 0.65
CA LEU A 210 0.86 15.16 -0.72
C LEU A 210 0.43 16.23 -1.73
N LYS A 211 -0.76 16.81 -1.57
CA LYS A 211 -1.21 17.93 -2.40
C LYS A 211 -0.36 19.19 -2.18
N ARG A 212 0.10 19.47 -0.95
CA ARG A 212 1.06 20.56 -0.70
C ARG A 212 2.40 20.27 -1.38
N LEU A 213 2.90 19.04 -1.26
CA LEU A 213 4.15 18.61 -1.91
C LEU A 213 4.10 18.81 -3.44
N SER A 214 2.97 18.51 -4.07
CA SER A 214 2.79 18.72 -5.51
C SER A 214 2.88 20.19 -5.95
N LYS A 215 2.60 21.14 -5.04
CA LYS A 215 2.72 22.59 -5.31
C LYS A 215 4.15 23.11 -5.15
N GLU A 216 5.01 22.36 -4.47
CA GLU A 216 6.44 22.69 -4.31
C GLU A 216 7.28 22.24 -5.51
N GLN A 217 6.73 21.40 -6.39
CA GLN A 217 7.40 21.02 -7.62
C GLN A 217 7.50 22.24 -8.57
N PRO A 218 8.68 22.51 -9.16
CA PRO A 218 8.83 23.61 -10.11
C PRO A 218 7.83 23.44 -11.25
N GLN A 219 7.06 24.49 -11.57
CA GLN A 219 6.25 24.49 -12.78
C GLN A 219 7.17 24.34 -14.00
N PRO A 220 6.81 23.52 -15.01
CA PRO A 220 7.57 23.49 -16.25
C PRO A 220 7.60 24.91 -16.85
N PRO A 221 8.75 25.37 -17.36
CA PRO A 221 8.86 26.72 -17.91
C PRO A 221 7.80 26.92 -19.00
N GLN A 222 6.96 27.94 -18.82
CA GLN A 222 6.08 28.43 -19.88
C GLN A 222 6.95 28.79 -21.08
N GLN A 223 6.76 28.10 -22.21
CA GLN A 223 7.34 28.50 -23.48
C GLN A 223 6.82 29.90 -23.81
N GLN A 224 7.66 30.92 -23.62
CA GLN A 224 7.47 32.22 -24.24
C GLN A 224 7.53 32.02 -25.76
N GLN A 225 6.39 32.17 -26.42
CA GLN A 225 6.33 32.32 -27.86
C GLN A 225 7.10 33.59 -28.23
N SER A 226 8.30 33.43 -28.77
CA SER A 226 9.05 34.50 -29.42
C SER A 226 8.32 34.90 -30.70
N ALA A 227 7.62 36.03 -30.67
CA ALA A 227 7.14 36.71 -31.86
C ALA A 227 8.36 37.25 -32.61
N ASN A 228 8.75 36.56 -33.68
CA ASN A 228 9.80 37.01 -34.60
C ASN A 228 9.12 37.77 -35.74
N GLN A 229 9.05 39.10 -35.64
CA GLN A 229 8.76 39.99 -36.77
C GLN A 229 9.91 40.99 -36.88
N ASN A 230 10.92 40.62 -37.67
CA ASN A 230 11.83 41.57 -38.29
C ASN A 230 11.55 41.57 -39.78
N SER A 231 10.91 42.64 -40.26
CA SER A 231 10.92 43.03 -41.66
C SER A 231 10.86 44.56 -41.73
N GLU A 232 12.00 45.19 -41.45
CA GLU A 232 12.37 46.49 -42.02
C GLU A 232 13.40 46.14 -43.11
N SER A 233 13.01 46.16 -44.38
CA SER A 233 12.98 47.33 -45.28
C SER A 233 14.37 47.91 -45.49
N ASP A 234 15.02 47.45 -46.56
CA ASP A 234 16.01 48.26 -47.26
C ASP A 234 15.59 48.39 -48.73
N ASP A 235 15.65 49.65 -49.11
CA ASP A 235 15.29 50.36 -50.32
C ASP A 235 16.40 50.17 -51.38
N ASP A 236 16.06 50.01 -52.65
CA ASP A 236 16.96 50.35 -53.77
C ASP A 236 16.20 50.47 -55.11
N SER A 237 15.88 51.72 -55.45
CA SER A 237 16.15 52.45 -56.71
C SER A 237 15.93 51.81 -58.10
N ASP A 238 15.13 52.54 -58.89
CA ASP A 238 15.16 52.81 -60.34
C ASP A 238 14.74 51.75 -61.39
N GLY A 239 13.75 52.15 -62.20
CA GLY A 239 13.30 51.50 -63.45
C GLY A 239 11.92 51.96 -63.92
#